data_AF-A0A972Z9U2-F1
#
_entry.id   AF-A0A972Z9U2-F1
#
_cell.length_a   1.000
_cell.length_b   1.000
_cell.length_c   1.000
_cell.angle_alpha   90.00
_cell.angle_beta   90.00
_cell.angle_gamma   90.00
#
_symmetry.space_group_name_H-M   'P 1'
#
loop_
_entity.id
_entity.type
_entity.pdbx_description
1 polymer ?
#
loop_
_entity_poly.entity_id
_entity_poly.type
_entity_poly.pdbx_seq_one_letter_code
_entity_poly.pdbx_strand_id
1 'polypeptide(L)'
;MKDNTGVLDKETLGQLMDGQLPWKEVHAIQSTFKDPERFDKYVAILQDRVNWDDTIILPLSPYLYIVKKNGGYPVKCSCGHEFCDYRENWKMDALIFVRNDEKSLSKIWPGPRTPDPDKNEVREFYCPGCGVQLEVDAVPPGYPVLQNFEPNIEAFYTEWLGRPAP
;
A
#
# COMPACT_ATOMS: atom_id res chain seq x y z
N MET A 1 -4.10 -5.41 36.97
CA MET A 1 -3.29 -6.00 35.87
C MET A 1 -2.69 -4.82 35.14
N LYS A 2 -1.36 -4.72 35.03
CA LYS A 2 -0.75 -3.60 34.28
C LYS A 2 -1.17 -3.74 32.82
N ASP A 3 -1.64 -2.65 32.22
CA ASP A 3 -2.04 -2.60 30.81
C ASP A 3 -0.96 -3.21 29.94
N ASN A 4 -1.26 -4.38 29.38
CA ASN A 4 -0.38 -5.13 28.50
C ASN A 4 -0.66 -4.76 27.03
N THR A 5 -1.03 -3.50 26.81
CA THR A 5 -1.49 -2.99 25.52
C THR A 5 -0.30 -2.35 24.82
N GLY A 6 -0.03 -2.76 23.57
CA GLY A 6 1.00 -2.16 22.71
C GLY A 6 0.58 -0.81 22.15
N VAL A 7 -0.07 0.03 22.98
CA VAL A 7 -0.58 1.36 22.62
C VAL A 7 0.60 2.25 22.24
N LEU A 8 0.48 2.88 21.09
CA LEU A 8 1.48 3.82 20.58
C LEU A 8 0.86 5.21 20.51
N ASP A 9 1.64 6.23 20.85
CA ASP A 9 1.31 7.60 20.45
C ASP A 9 1.61 7.81 18.95
N LYS A 10 1.15 8.95 18.42
CA LYS A 10 1.26 9.28 17.00
C LYS A 10 2.72 9.45 16.56
N GLU A 11 3.58 9.95 17.43
CA GLU A 11 5.01 10.16 17.16
C GLU A 11 5.75 8.82 17.00
N THR A 12 5.57 7.92 17.97
CA THR A 12 6.16 6.57 17.97
C THR A 12 5.66 5.76 16.77
N LEU A 13 4.37 5.86 16.45
CA LEU A 13 3.83 5.21 15.25
C LEU A 13 4.41 5.81 13.95
N GLY A 14 4.62 7.13 13.90
CA GLY A 14 5.30 7.78 12.78
C GLY A 14 6.73 7.26 12.60
N GLN A 15 7.50 7.15 13.69
CA GLN A 15 8.83 6.57 13.66
C GLN A 15 8.82 5.09 13.23
N LEU A 16 7.79 4.32 13.61
CA LEU A 16 7.62 2.94 13.12
C LEU A 16 7.44 2.91 11.61
N MET A 17 6.58 3.78 11.07
CA MET A 17 6.30 3.89 9.64
C MET A 17 7.55 4.30 8.85
N ASP A 18 8.37 5.18 9.43
CA ASP A 18 9.59 5.70 8.79
C ASP A 18 10.80 4.78 8.99
N GLY A 19 10.63 3.64 9.68
CA GLY A 19 11.71 2.68 9.94
C GLY A 19 12.78 3.21 10.91
N GLN A 20 12.42 4.16 11.78
CA GLN A 20 13.34 4.85 12.68
C GLN A 20 13.34 4.30 14.11
N LEU A 21 12.39 3.42 14.46
CA LEU A 21 12.33 2.83 15.80
C LEU A 21 13.48 1.85 16.07
N PRO A 22 14.08 1.87 17.27
CA PRO A 22 15.03 0.85 17.70
C PRO A 22 14.41 -0.56 17.67
N TRP A 23 15.22 -1.57 17.34
CA TRP A 23 14.78 -2.97 17.28
C TRP A 23 14.03 -3.44 18.53
N LYS A 24 14.47 -3.03 19.72
CA LYS A 24 13.84 -3.42 20.99
C LYS A 24 12.38 -2.95 21.07
N GLU A 25 12.07 -1.78 20.55
CA GLU A 25 10.72 -1.21 20.55
C GLU A 25 9.85 -1.85 19.47
N VAL A 26 10.41 -2.08 18.27
CA VAL A 26 9.75 -2.84 17.21
C VAL A 26 9.37 -4.25 17.70
N HIS A 27 10.30 -4.93 18.36
CA HIS A 27 10.07 -6.25 18.94
C HIS A 27 8.97 -6.21 20.03
N ALA A 28 8.95 -5.19 20.88
CA ALA A 28 7.88 -5.00 21.86
C ALA A 28 6.51 -4.90 21.15
N ILE A 29 6.39 -4.06 20.11
CA ILE A 29 5.16 -3.91 19.32
C ILE A 29 4.71 -5.23 18.68
N GLN A 30 5.66 -6.04 18.19
CA GLN A 30 5.37 -7.33 17.59
C GLN A 30 4.88 -8.35 18.62
N SER A 31 5.47 -8.36 19.82
CA SER A 31 5.25 -9.37 20.86
C SER A 31 4.13 -9.06 21.85
N THR A 32 3.55 -7.85 21.83
CA THR A 32 2.42 -7.46 22.68
C THR A 32 1.07 -7.50 21.94
N PHE A 33 -0.03 -7.39 22.71
CA PHE A 33 -1.36 -7.17 22.15
C PHE A 33 -1.40 -5.90 21.30
N LYS A 34 -2.19 -5.93 20.22
CA LYS A 34 -2.28 -4.82 19.28
C LYS A 34 -3.11 -3.69 19.86
N ASP A 35 -2.67 -2.47 19.56
CA ASP A 35 -3.41 -1.25 19.86
C ASP A 35 -4.67 -1.20 18.98
N PRO A 36 -5.89 -1.24 19.54
CA PRO A 36 -7.12 -1.16 18.76
C PRO A 36 -7.27 0.18 18.03
N GLU A 37 -6.61 1.25 18.50
CA GLU A 37 -6.64 2.57 17.89
C GLU A 37 -5.56 2.75 16.80
N ARG A 38 -4.77 1.71 16.51
CA ARG A 38 -3.65 1.77 15.57
C ARG A 38 -4.07 2.29 14.20
N PHE A 39 -5.22 1.82 13.70
CA PHE A 39 -5.72 2.16 12.38
C PHE A 39 -5.99 3.67 12.26
N ASP A 40 -6.60 4.27 13.27
CA ASP A 40 -6.95 5.69 13.28
C ASP A 40 -5.74 6.60 13.35
N LYS A 41 -4.79 6.25 14.23
CA LYS A 41 -3.52 6.95 14.33
C LYS A 41 -2.75 6.84 13.01
N TYR A 42 -2.75 5.66 12.39
CA TYR A 42 -2.08 5.42 11.11
C TYR A 42 -2.68 6.27 9.98
N VAL A 43 -4.00 6.26 9.82
CA VAL A 43 -4.70 7.08 8.81
C VAL A 43 -4.47 8.57 9.07
N ALA A 44 -4.54 9.01 10.33
CA ALA A 44 -4.30 10.41 10.69
C ALA A 44 -2.85 10.87 10.41
N ILE A 45 -1.85 9.98 10.50
CA ILE A 45 -0.47 10.31 10.10
C ILE A 45 -0.37 10.42 8.59
N LEU A 46 -0.99 9.50 7.85
CA LEU A 46 -0.96 9.52 6.39
C LEU A 46 -1.68 10.75 5.82
N GLN A 47 -2.82 11.13 6.40
CA GLN A 47 -3.57 12.31 5.99
C GLN A 47 -2.74 13.59 6.16
N ASP A 48 -1.95 13.70 7.25
CA ASP A 48 -1.04 14.83 7.46
C ASP A 48 0.13 14.89 6.45
N ARG A 49 0.43 13.77 5.77
CA ARG A 49 1.57 13.65 4.84
C ARG A 49 1.22 13.91 3.38
N VAL A 50 -0.06 13.95 3.03
CA VAL A 50 -0.52 14.21 1.67
C VAL A 50 -0.84 15.71 1.48
N ASN A 51 -0.86 16.17 0.23
CA ASN A 51 -1.09 17.58 -0.12
C ASN A 51 -2.50 17.85 -0.68
N TRP A 52 -3.46 16.99 -0.34
CA TRP A 52 -4.86 17.07 -0.76
C TRP A 52 -5.80 16.74 0.39
N ASP A 53 -7.04 17.23 0.30
CA ASP A 53 -8.02 17.20 1.40
C ASP A 53 -9.03 16.04 1.34
N ASP A 54 -8.99 15.23 0.28
CA ASP A 54 -9.83 14.02 0.22
C ASP A 54 -9.52 13.11 1.42
N THR A 55 -10.55 12.46 1.98
CA THR A 55 -10.37 11.67 3.22
C THR A 55 -9.83 10.29 2.89
N ILE A 56 -8.69 9.90 3.46
CA ILE A 56 -8.18 8.52 3.34
C ILE A 56 -9.09 7.56 4.11
N ILE A 57 -9.62 6.56 3.41
CA ILE A 57 -10.50 5.52 3.98
C ILE A 57 -9.72 4.24 4.22
N LEU A 58 -8.82 3.87 3.32
CA LEU A 58 -8.00 2.68 3.47
C LEU A 58 -6.67 2.83 2.72
N PRO A 59 -5.53 2.82 3.41
CA PRO A 59 -4.21 2.74 2.76
C PRO A 59 -4.02 1.36 2.12
N LEU A 60 -3.64 1.33 0.83
CA LEU A 60 -3.39 0.09 0.07
C LEU A 60 -1.90 -0.26 0.03
N SER A 61 -1.06 0.75 -0.14
CA SER A 61 0.40 0.64 -0.18
C SER A 61 1.02 1.95 0.35
N PRO A 62 2.37 2.07 0.44
CA PRO A 62 3.00 3.30 0.94
C PRO A 62 2.56 4.59 0.23
N TYR A 63 2.18 4.51 -1.05
CA TYR A 63 1.83 5.66 -1.89
C TYR A 63 0.43 5.61 -2.48
N LEU A 64 -0.40 4.62 -2.12
CA LEU A 64 -1.70 4.38 -2.75
C LEU A 64 -2.79 4.20 -1.69
N TYR A 65 -3.90 4.91 -1.86
CA TYR A 65 -5.00 4.98 -0.89
C TYR A 65 -6.36 4.85 -1.59
N ILE A 66 -7.34 4.27 -0.91
CA ILE A 66 -8.75 4.49 -1.21
C ILE A 66 -9.17 5.74 -0.46
N VAL A 67 -9.74 6.71 -1.16
CA VAL A 67 -10.17 7.99 -0.58
C VAL A 67 -11.66 8.21 -0.76
N LYS A 68 -12.32 8.93 0.13
CA LYS A 68 -13.71 9.38 -0.06
C LYS A 68 -13.71 10.73 -0.76
N LYS A 69 -14.38 10.81 -1.92
CA LYS A 69 -14.50 12.03 -2.73
C LYS A 69 -15.84 12.08 -3.44
N ASN A 70 -16.60 13.16 -3.27
CA ASN A 70 -17.88 13.40 -3.97
C ASN A 70 -18.89 12.22 -3.94
N GLY A 71 -18.91 11.44 -2.85
CA GLY A 71 -19.77 10.26 -2.71
C GLY A 71 -19.25 8.98 -3.38
N GLY A 72 -18.05 9.01 -3.98
CA GLY A 72 -17.33 7.85 -4.49
C GLY A 72 -16.06 7.53 -3.69
N TYR A 73 -15.43 6.41 -4.05
CA TYR A 73 -14.24 5.90 -3.37
C TYR A 73 -13.10 5.56 -4.35
N PRO A 74 -12.51 6.56 -5.04
CA PRO A 74 -11.46 6.28 -6.00
C PRO A 74 -10.16 5.82 -5.32
N VAL A 75 -9.37 5.05 -6.06
CA VAL A 75 -7.97 4.79 -5.74
C VAL A 75 -7.14 6.02 -6.13
N LYS A 76 -6.30 6.49 -5.21
CA LYS A 76 -5.55 7.74 -5.35
C LYS A 76 -4.11 7.57 -4.89
N CYS A 77 -3.18 8.06 -5.70
CA CYS A 77 -1.76 8.16 -5.35
C CYS A 77 -1.53 9.29 -4.35
N SER A 78 -0.49 9.18 -3.53
CA SER A 78 0.01 10.26 -2.65
C SER A 78 0.23 11.59 -3.38
N CYS A 79 0.62 11.58 -4.66
CA CYS A 79 0.78 12.80 -5.46
C CYS A 79 -0.53 13.48 -5.87
N GLY A 80 -1.67 12.83 -5.64
CA GLY A 80 -3.01 13.33 -5.98
C GLY A 80 -3.61 12.76 -7.26
N HIS A 81 -2.87 11.93 -8.02
CA HIS A 81 -3.43 11.27 -9.21
C HIS A 81 -4.49 10.23 -8.83
N GLU A 82 -5.65 10.31 -9.46
CA GLU A 82 -6.77 9.38 -9.29
C GLU A 82 -6.77 8.34 -10.41
N PHE A 83 -7.00 7.09 -10.04
CA PHE A 83 -7.16 5.96 -10.97
C PHE A 83 -8.67 5.68 -11.14
N CYS A 84 -9.10 4.47 -10.80
CA CYS A 84 -10.46 3.96 -10.92
C CYS A 84 -11.23 3.92 -9.58
N ASP A 85 -12.46 3.41 -9.60
CA ASP A 85 -13.17 3.03 -8.36
C ASP A 85 -12.39 1.91 -7.64
N TYR A 86 -12.45 1.86 -6.30
CA TYR A 86 -11.70 0.86 -5.53
C TYR A 86 -12.08 -0.60 -5.80
N ARG A 87 -13.23 -0.85 -6.43
CA ARG A 87 -13.67 -2.19 -6.82
C ARG A 87 -13.02 -2.66 -8.12
N GLU A 88 -12.42 -1.74 -8.86
CA GLU A 88 -11.71 -2.01 -10.10
C GLU A 88 -10.20 -2.16 -9.83
N ASN A 89 -9.50 -2.82 -10.74
CA ASN A 89 -8.07 -3.01 -10.61
C ASN A 89 -7.31 -1.76 -11.10
N TRP A 90 -6.83 -0.94 -10.17
CA TRP A 90 -6.07 0.29 -10.45
C TRP A 90 -4.86 0.08 -11.37
N LYS A 91 -4.29 -1.13 -11.43
CA LYS A 91 -3.18 -1.45 -12.34
C LYS A 91 -3.56 -1.31 -13.83
N MET A 92 -4.86 -1.40 -14.15
CA MET A 92 -5.36 -1.21 -15.51
C MET A 92 -5.25 0.25 -15.99
N ASP A 93 -5.14 1.19 -15.05
CA ASP A 93 -4.99 2.63 -15.31
C ASP A 93 -3.56 3.14 -15.04
N ALA A 94 -2.66 2.25 -14.62
CA ALA A 94 -1.27 2.57 -14.34
C ALA A 94 -0.37 2.49 -15.59
N LEU A 95 0.78 3.17 -15.55
CA LEU A 95 1.84 2.93 -16.53
C LEU A 95 2.56 1.61 -16.19
N ILE A 96 2.88 0.80 -17.19
CA ILE A 96 3.57 -0.48 -17.00
C ILE A 96 4.90 -0.51 -17.77
N PHE A 97 5.96 -0.94 -17.10
CA PHE A 97 7.21 -1.35 -17.75
C PHE A 97 7.42 -2.85 -17.56
N VAL A 98 7.47 -3.59 -18.66
CA VAL A 98 7.66 -5.04 -18.65
C VAL A 98 9.11 -5.36 -18.97
N ARG A 99 9.80 -6.01 -18.04
CA ARG A 99 11.11 -6.63 -18.25
C ARG A 99 10.90 -8.08 -18.63
N ASN A 100 11.06 -8.36 -19.92
CA ASN A 100 10.87 -9.68 -20.52
C ASN A 100 12.03 -10.06 -21.45
N ASP A 101 13.20 -9.44 -21.25
CA ASP A 101 14.43 -9.80 -21.96
C ASP A 101 15.64 -9.76 -21.00
N GLU A 102 16.71 -10.46 -21.37
CA GLU A 102 17.92 -10.53 -20.55
C GLU A 102 18.53 -9.14 -20.31
N LYS A 103 18.46 -8.24 -21.30
CA LYS A 103 19.04 -6.89 -21.22
C LYS A 103 18.36 -6.03 -20.16
N SER A 104 17.05 -6.13 -20.01
CA SER A 104 16.25 -5.36 -19.08
C SER A 104 16.27 -5.96 -17.68
N LEU A 105 16.28 -7.29 -17.56
CA LEU A 105 16.37 -8.04 -16.30
C LEU A 105 17.77 -7.93 -15.67
N SER A 106 18.83 -8.05 -16.46
CA SER A 106 20.23 -7.99 -15.97
C SER A 106 20.63 -6.63 -15.38
N LYS A 107 19.87 -5.57 -15.67
CA LYS A 107 20.03 -4.26 -15.00
C LYS A 107 19.71 -4.31 -13.50
N ILE A 108 18.84 -5.22 -13.07
CA ILE A 108 18.44 -5.38 -11.66
C ILE A 108 19.15 -6.60 -11.06
N TRP A 109 19.19 -7.71 -11.79
CA TRP A 109 19.83 -8.95 -11.36
C TRP A 109 21.02 -9.28 -12.25
N PRO A 110 22.23 -8.79 -11.95
CA PRO A 110 23.38 -9.06 -12.80
C PRO A 110 23.84 -10.52 -12.71
N GLY A 111 24.18 -11.08 -13.87
CA GLY A 111 24.87 -12.36 -14.01
C GLY A 111 23.96 -13.58 -13.84
N PRO A 112 24.44 -14.69 -13.24
CA PRO A 112 23.72 -15.97 -13.24
C PRO A 112 22.43 -15.98 -12.39
N ARG A 113 22.12 -14.88 -11.71
CA ARG A 113 20.87 -14.69 -10.96
C ARG A 113 19.78 -13.99 -11.79
N THR A 114 20.06 -13.64 -13.05
CA THR A 114 19.07 -13.06 -13.95
C THR A 114 17.91 -14.05 -14.12
N PRO A 115 16.65 -13.65 -13.89
CA PRO A 115 15.51 -14.48 -14.22
C PRO A 115 15.50 -14.88 -15.71
N ASP A 116 15.02 -16.08 -16.01
CA ASP A 116 14.85 -16.54 -17.39
C ASP A 116 13.62 -15.84 -18.02
N PRO A 117 13.80 -14.96 -19.02
CA PRO A 117 12.71 -14.18 -19.60
C PRO A 117 11.62 -15.04 -20.27
N ASP A 118 11.96 -16.26 -20.71
CA ASP A 118 10.97 -17.18 -21.28
C ASP A 118 10.04 -17.79 -20.21
N LYS A 119 10.44 -17.70 -18.94
CA LYS A 119 9.70 -18.25 -17.78
C LYS A 119 9.08 -17.18 -16.89
N ASN A 120 9.62 -15.97 -16.91
CA ASN A 120 9.21 -14.91 -16.00
C ASN A 120 9.35 -13.52 -16.64
N GLU A 121 8.28 -12.75 -16.55
CA GLU A 121 8.26 -11.31 -16.79
C GLU A 121 8.21 -10.58 -15.44
N VAL A 122 9.00 -9.51 -15.31
CA VAL A 122 8.89 -8.58 -14.19
C VAL A 122 8.17 -7.34 -14.68
N ARG A 123 6.98 -7.09 -14.15
CA ARG A 123 6.07 -6.02 -14.54
C ARG A 123 6.04 -4.96 -13.45
N GLU A 124 6.57 -3.80 -13.77
CA GLU A 124 6.65 -2.66 -12.86
C GLU A 124 5.50 -1.69 -13.16
N PHE A 125 4.66 -1.40 -12.17
CA PHE A 125 3.53 -0.50 -12.29
C PHE A 125 3.85 0.85 -11.67
N TYR A 126 3.55 1.93 -12.38
CA TYR A 126 3.92 3.29 -12.01
C TYR A 126 2.71 4.22 -12.04
N CYS A 127 2.72 5.20 -11.12
CA CYS A 127 1.75 6.28 -11.16
C CYS A 127 1.95 7.17 -12.41
N PRO A 128 0.90 7.40 -13.23
CA PRO A 128 0.99 8.33 -14.36
C PRO A 128 1.28 9.79 -13.97
N GLY A 129 0.88 10.20 -12.76
CA GLY A 129 1.05 11.58 -12.29
C GLY A 129 2.47 11.93 -11.84
N CYS A 130 3.17 11.04 -11.15
CA CYS A 130 4.49 11.33 -10.56
C CYS A 130 5.58 10.29 -10.87
N GLY A 131 5.25 9.19 -11.54
CA GLY A 131 6.22 8.13 -11.88
C GLY A 131 6.69 7.29 -10.70
N VAL A 132 6.10 7.40 -9.50
CA VAL A 132 6.44 6.51 -8.38
C VAL A 132 6.09 5.07 -8.73
N GLN A 133 6.97 4.12 -8.41
CA GLN A 133 6.70 2.69 -8.55
C GLN A 133 5.72 2.26 -7.46
N LEU A 134 4.56 1.75 -7.87
CA LEU A 134 3.45 1.39 -6.99
C LEU A 134 3.42 -0.10 -6.66
N GLU A 135 3.80 -0.95 -7.63
CA GLU A 135 3.80 -2.41 -7.47
C GLU A 135 4.74 -3.08 -8.47
N VAL A 136 5.19 -4.29 -8.14
CA VAL A 136 5.94 -5.15 -9.06
C VAL A 136 5.34 -6.57 -9.06
N ASP A 137 4.87 -7.02 -10.21
CA ASP A 137 4.44 -8.41 -10.40
C ASP A 137 5.55 -9.20 -11.11
N ALA A 138 5.94 -10.34 -10.55
CA ALA A 138 6.85 -11.30 -11.20
C ALA A 138 6.05 -12.55 -11.59
N VAL A 139 5.63 -12.63 -12.85
CA VAL A 139 4.67 -13.64 -13.33
C VAL A 139 5.12 -14.29 -14.63
N PRO A 140 4.62 -15.49 -15.00
CA PRO A 140 4.92 -16.07 -16.31
C PRO A 140 4.46 -15.18 -17.48
N PRO A 141 5.08 -15.31 -18.66
CA PRO A 141 4.62 -14.61 -19.86
C PRO A 141 3.13 -14.90 -20.16
N GLY A 142 2.39 -13.84 -20.50
CA GLY A 142 0.96 -13.93 -20.82
C GLY A 142 0.02 -14.06 -19.61
N TYR A 143 0.53 -14.10 -18.37
CA TYR A 143 -0.32 -14.13 -17.17
C TYR A 143 -1.20 -12.85 -17.09
N PRO A 144 -2.45 -12.91 -16.59
CA PRO A 144 -3.28 -11.71 -16.43
C PRO A 144 -2.67 -10.70 -15.44
N VAL A 145 -3.11 -9.45 -15.52
CA VAL A 145 -2.80 -8.44 -14.49
C VAL A 145 -3.52 -8.83 -13.20
N LEU A 146 -2.76 -8.94 -12.11
CA LEU A 146 -3.30 -9.37 -10.82
C LEU A 146 -4.14 -8.27 -10.19
N GLN A 147 -5.31 -8.63 -9.67
CA GLN A 147 -6.06 -7.80 -8.73
C GLN A 147 -5.72 -8.27 -7.31
N ASN A 148 -4.80 -7.57 -6.65
CA ASN A 148 -4.19 -8.05 -5.41
C ASN A 148 -5.13 -8.02 -4.21
N PHE A 149 -6.08 -7.07 -4.17
CA PHE A 149 -6.90 -6.85 -2.99
C PHE A 149 -8.26 -6.23 -3.33
N GLU A 150 -9.32 -6.82 -2.78
CA GLU A 150 -10.71 -6.36 -2.86
C GLU A 150 -11.28 -6.20 -1.43
N PRO A 151 -11.07 -5.05 -0.79
CA PRO A 151 -11.47 -4.85 0.61
C PRO A 151 -12.99 -4.72 0.76
N ASN A 152 -13.53 -5.41 1.78
CA ASN A 152 -14.88 -5.10 2.29
C ASN A 152 -14.79 -3.95 3.31
N ILE A 153 -14.81 -2.72 2.80
CA ILE A 153 -14.75 -1.49 3.62
C ILE A 153 -15.92 -1.43 4.61
N GLU A 154 -17.12 -1.82 4.19
CA GLU A 154 -18.32 -1.77 5.03
C GLU A 154 -18.15 -2.62 6.29
N ALA A 155 -17.81 -3.90 6.12
CA ALA A 155 -17.62 -4.82 7.25
C ALA A 155 -16.44 -4.41 8.13
N PHE A 156 -15.34 -3.96 7.52
CA PHE A 156 -14.17 -3.50 8.28
C PHE A 156 -14.53 -2.33 9.22
N TYR A 157 -15.28 -1.34 8.72
CA TYR A 157 -15.66 -0.20 9.55
C TYR A 157 -16.76 -0.55 10.56
N THR A 158 -17.84 -1.19 10.11
CA THR A 158 -19.05 -1.37 10.93
C THR A 158 -18.92 -2.51 11.93
N GLU A 159 -18.38 -3.66 11.52
CA GLU A 159 -18.30 -4.85 12.35
C GLU A 159 -17.01 -4.91 13.18
N TRP A 160 -15.87 -4.48 12.61
CA TRP A 160 -14.57 -4.65 13.26
C TRP A 160 -14.15 -3.39 14.02
N LEU A 161 -14.26 -2.21 13.40
CA LEU A 161 -13.96 -0.94 14.06
C LEU A 161 -15.14 -0.39 14.88
N GLY A 162 -16.36 -0.91 14.67
CA GLY A 162 -17.55 -0.54 15.44
C GLY A 162 -18.06 0.88 15.15
N ARG A 163 -17.90 1.38 13.92
CA ARG A 163 -18.31 2.74 13.52
C ARG A 163 -18.86 2.77 12.09
N PRO A 164 -19.63 3.80 11.71
CA PRO A 164 -20.16 3.91 10.36
C PRO A 164 -19.04 3.89 9.30
N ALA A 165 -19.29 3.22 8.18
CA ALA A 165 -18.44 3.37 7.01
C ALA A 165 -18.50 4.84 6.53
N PRO A 166 -17.37 5.40 6.07
CA PRO A 166 -17.29 6.80 5.63
C PRO A 166 -18.19 7.08 4.44
#